data_AF-A0A672HXX7-F1
#
_entry.id   AF-A0A672HXX7-F1
#
_cell.length_a   1.000
_cell.length_b   1.000
_cell.length_c   1.000
_cell.angle_alpha   90.00
_cell.angle_beta   90.00
_cell.angle_gamma   90.00
#
_symmetry.space_group_name_H-M   'P 1'
#
loop_
_entity.id
_entity.type
_entity.pdbx_description
1 polymer ?
#
loop_
_entity_poly.entity_id
_entity_poly.type
_entity_poly.pdbx_seq_one_letter_code
_entity_poly.pdbx_strand_id
1 'polypeptide(L)'
;MVVLSAVEPWSALRSLLQDGGTDPGRQLAVTSLGSDQRCDLSFEGRSISLRRAELRPDVPVEDVGRALHGCLGSRPDGIGVFLLLIRGGAYTQTESRVLEALQTCCGAEALRRLVVLSVEDAQVVDQLDDDLLDLIRACDGRYCRVAPPAVVDGLRALVRTVDDMARENGSGGYTESMLSAAKRRSGEDQAVEILRQKLEQARESERAFRQLAEQREARRARDVQELKAKQADERRRDEADRKEHESRRQSLEEAFHSLTVQLQRTPPADEESQKTSVVLLGLSGSGKSSALGLLLQRAGGRYWAAGPAPDGAPPTARCQRKEVCAAGRRLILVDTPELWDEDGVEDVELVKDCLALALPGPHVFLLVLQVGRFTQGESDMLGHLQRLFGREFAEHAVVLFVQAEGGRHRPRWIDDYVAGAHPALRDLVRKCGSRYYELNVSKSHNALSYPQVKDLLLGINKLVAAHGGNPYTTRRFPPQELKERSKEIEERKEGGMEGNSLLRDA
;
A
#
# COMPACT_ATOMS: atom_id res chain seq x y z
N MET A 1 61.04 -37.77 -4.07
CA MET A 1 60.16 -37.19 -5.10
C MET A 1 58.75 -37.72 -4.90
N VAL A 2 57.72 -36.95 -5.24
CA VAL A 2 56.32 -37.41 -5.26
C VAL A 2 55.88 -37.53 -6.71
N VAL A 3 55.31 -38.68 -7.06
CA VAL A 3 54.89 -39.03 -8.40
C VAL A 3 53.37 -38.88 -8.49
N LEU A 4 52.94 -38.00 -9.38
CA LEU A 4 51.56 -37.70 -9.75
C LEU A 4 51.26 -38.48 -11.03
N SER A 5 50.54 -39.60 -10.90
CA SER A 5 50.32 -40.51 -12.02
C SER A 5 49.05 -41.35 -11.83
N ALA A 6 48.38 -41.64 -12.94
CA ALA A 6 47.44 -42.75 -13.05
C ALA A 6 48.13 -44.11 -12.79
N VAL A 7 47.34 -45.19 -12.63
CA VAL A 7 47.87 -46.53 -12.31
C VAL A 7 48.78 -47.06 -13.41
N GLU A 8 48.39 -46.90 -14.68
CA GLU A 8 49.08 -47.50 -15.82
C GLU A 8 50.48 -46.89 -16.09
N PRO A 9 50.68 -45.54 -16.14
CA PRO A 9 52.01 -44.97 -16.35
C PRO A 9 52.99 -45.26 -15.20
N TRP A 10 52.47 -45.48 -13.98
CA TRP A 10 53.28 -45.90 -12.84
C TRP A 10 53.78 -47.34 -12.97
N SER A 11 52.91 -48.26 -13.40
CA SER A 11 53.28 -49.65 -13.66
C SER A 11 54.32 -49.76 -14.79
N ALA A 12 54.17 -48.95 -15.84
CA ALA A 12 55.14 -48.83 -16.93
C ALA A 12 56.53 -48.38 -16.44
N LEU A 13 56.58 -47.26 -15.70
CA LEU A 13 57.82 -46.75 -15.12
C LEU A 13 58.49 -47.81 -14.22
N ARG A 14 57.71 -48.52 -13.41
CA ARG A 14 58.22 -49.58 -12.52
C ARG A 14 58.81 -50.74 -13.31
N SER A 15 58.14 -51.19 -14.38
CA SER A 15 58.64 -52.25 -15.25
C SER A 15 59.96 -51.84 -15.91
N LEU A 16 60.03 -50.62 -16.46
CA LEU A 16 61.24 -50.09 -17.10
C LEU A 16 62.44 -49.97 -16.13
N LEU A 17 62.17 -49.58 -14.88
CA LEU A 17 63.20 -49.51 -13.84
C LEU A 17 63.67 -50.89 -13.36
N GLN A 18 62.81 -51.90 -13.43
CA GLN A 18 63.16 -53.30 -13.12
C GLN A 18 63.98 -53.93 -14.24
N ASP A 19 63.56 -53.74 -15.49
CA ASP A 19 64.25 -54.29 -16.66
C ASP A 19 65.63 -53.64 -16.87
N GLY A 20 65.73 -52.31 -16.70
CA GLY A 20 67.02 -51.58 -16.76
C GLY A 20 68.00 -51.90 -15.63
N GLY A 21 67.55 -52.57 -14.56
CA GLY A 21 68.38 -53.00 -13.43
C GLY A 21 69.23 -54.25 -13.69
N THR A 22 69.12 -54.87 -14.89
CA THR A 22 69.90 -56.06 -15.28
C THR A 22 71.18 -55.76 -16.05
N ASP A 23 71.59 -54.49 -16.15
CA ASP A 23 72.82 -54.07 -16.83
C ASP A 23 74.09 -54.48 -16.03
N PRO A 24 75.15 -55.08 -16.64
CA PRO A 24 76.32 -55.59 -15.91
C PRO A 24 77.15 -54.51 -15.19
N GLY A 25 76.88 -53.23 -15.46
CA GLY A 25 77.63 -52.08 -14.99
C GLY A 25 77.08 -51.36 -13.74
N ARG A 26 76.27 -51.97 -12.87
CA ARG A 26 75.85 -51.43 -11.53
C ARG A 26 75.46 -49.92 -11.46
N GLN A 27 74.99 -49.31 -12.55
CA GLN A 27 74.62 -47.88 -12.57
C GLN A 27 73.24 -47.63 -11.97
N LEU A 28 72.34 -48.62 -12.00
CA LEU A 28 71.00 -48.59 -11.42
C LEU A 28 70.77 -49.86 -10.59
N ALA A 29 70.35 -49.71 -9.33
CA ALA A 29 69.91 -50.84 -8.50
C ALA A 29 68.61 -50.50 -7.76
N VAL A 30 67.57 -51.31 -7.93
CA VAL A 30 66.32 -51.17 -7.18
C VAL A 30 66.51 -51.79 -5.80
N THR A 31 66.46 -50.97 -4.74
CA THR A 31 66.82 -51.38 -3.38
C THR A 31 65.63 -51.85 -2.55
N SER A 32 64.42 -51.34 -2.83
CA SER A 32 63.18 -51.91 -2.32
C SER A 32 61.99 -51.63 -3.23
N LEU A 33 61.21 -52.68 -3.44
CA LEU A 33 59.87 -52.60 -3.99
C LEU A 33 58.91 -52.65 -2.78
N GLY A 34 58.48 -51.50 -2.28
CA GLY A 34 57.49 -51.46 -1.20
C GLY A 34 56.10 -51.90 -1.68
N SER A 35 55.06 -51.54 -0.91
CA SER A 35 53.68 -51.55 -1.40
C SER A 35 53.56 -50.80 -2.74
N ASP A 36 52.45 -50.95 -3.47
CA ASP A 36 52.23 -50.36 -4.81
C ASP A 36 52.43 -48.83 -4.91
N GLN A 37 52.70 -48.16 -3.79
CA GLN A 37 52.86 -46.72 -3.65
C GLN A 37 54.32 -46.24 -3.42
N ARG A 38 55.32 -47.13 -3.26
CA ARG A 38 56.73 -46.72 -3.00
C ARG A 38 57.76 -47.52 -3.78
N CYS A 39 58.70 -46.82 -4.40
CA CYS A 39 59.86 -47.39 -5.08
C CYS A 39 61.14 -46.64 -4.65
N ASP A 40 62.09 -47.38 -4.07
CA ASP A 40 63.41 -46.83 -3.73
C ASP A 40 64.48 -47.46 -4.63
N LEU A 41 65.30 -46.61 -5.24
CA LEU A 41 66.34 -46.99 -6.19
C LEU A 41 67.64 -46.23 -5.91
N SER A 42 68.77 -46.88 -6.16
CA SER A 42 70.08 -46.24 -6.17
C SER A 42 70.58 -46.05 -7.60
N PHE A 43 70.97 -44.83 -7.93
CA PHE A 43 71.48 -44.45 -9.25
C PHE A 43 72.74 -43.61 -9.07
N GLU A 44 73.86 -44.04 -9.68
CA GLU A 44 75.17 -43.35 -9.60
C GLU A 44 75.57 -42.95 -8.15
N GLY A 45 75.32 -43.83 -7.17
CA GLY A 45 75.66 -43.62 -5.75
C GLY A 45 74.67 -42.77 -4.95
N ARG A 46 73.56 -42.32 -5.55
CA ARG A 46 72.49 -41.54 -4.90
C ARG A 46 71.28 -42.40 -4.60
N SER A 47 70.60 -42.15 -3.49
CA SER A 47 69.32 -42.80 -3.15
C SER A 47 68.13 -41.93 -3.60
N ILE A 48 67.29 -42.49 -4.46
CA ILE A 48 66.07 -41.85 -4.97
C ILE A 48 64.86 -42.60 -4.42
N SER A 49 64.00 -41.88 -3.71
CA SER A 49 62.74 -42.42 -3.18
C SER A 49 61.56 -41.79 -3.93
N LEU A 50 60.88 -42.62 -4.72
CA LEU A 50 59.66 -42.29 -5.45
C LEU A 50 58.45 -42.75 -4.63
N ARG A 51 57.52 -41.83 -4.39
CA ARG A 51 56.23 -42.16 -3.78
C ARG A 51 55.10 -41.73 -4.66
N ARG A 52 54.18 -42.63 -4.94
CA ARG A 52 52.99 -42.34 -5.73
C ARG A 52 51.92 -41.70 -4.84
N ALA A 53 51.41 -40.57 -5.26
CA ALA A 53 50.15 -40.04 -4.75
C ALA A 53 49.01 -40.65 -5.57
N GLU A 54 48.08 -41.36 -4.93
CA GLU A 54 46.90 -41.90 -5.62
C GLU A 54 45.95 -40.76 -5.99
N LEU A 55 45.97 -40.37 -7.26
CA LEU A 55 45.11 -39.33 -7.82
C LEU A 55 44.24 -40.02 -8.86
N ARG A 56 42.98 -40.32 -8.52
CA ARG A 56 42.02 -40.82 -9.52
C ARG A 56 41.49 -39.62 -10.32
N PRO A 57 41.07 -39.83 -11.58
CA PRO A 57 40.64 -38.74 -12.46
C PRO A 57 39.48 -37.90 -11.89
N ASP A 58 38.62 -38.51 -11.06
CA ASP A 58 37.36 -37.91 -10.56
C ASP A 58 37.43 -37.46 -9.10
N VAL A 59 38.64 -37.31 -8.55
CA VAL A 59 38.84 -36.98 -7.13
C VAL A 59 38.62 -35.48 -6.92
N PRO A 60 37.79 -35.06 -5.93
CA PRO A 60 37.64 -33.65 -5.59
C PRO A 60 38.97 -33.05 -5.12
N VAL A 61 39.16 -31.75 -5.35
CA VAL A 61 40.39 -31.00 -5.01
C VAL A 61 40.81 -31.23 -3.54
N GLU A 62 39.86 -31.41 -2.63
CA GLU A 62 40.12 -31.68 -1.20
C GLU A 62 40.89 -32.98 -0.94
N ASP A 63 40.60 -34.03 -1.70
CA ASP A 63 41.22 -35.34 -1.55
C ASP A 63 42.63 -35.37 -2.16
N VAL A 64 42.90 -34.55 -3.19
CA VAL A 64 44.25 -34.28 -3.71
C VAL A 64 45.11 -33.62 -2.63
N GLY A 65 44.57 -32.61 -1.96
CA GLY A 65 45.22 -32.00 -0.80
C GLY A 65 45.49 -32.98 0.34
N ARG A 66 44.60 -33.96 0.57
CA ARG A 66 44.77 -35.01 1.59
C ARG A 66 45.86 -36.01 1.23
N ALA A 67 45.92 -36.44 -0.04
CA ALA A 67 46.96 -37.34 -0.53
C ALA A 67 48.36 -36.71 -0.44
N LEU A 68 48.47 -35.42 -0.76
CA LEU A 68 49.72 -34.66 -0.65
C LEU A 68 50.12 -34.42 0.81
N HIS A 69 49.16 -34.14 1.69
CA HIS A 69 49.40 -34.06 3.14
C HIS A 69 49.92 -35.38 3.72
N GLY A 70 49.36 -36.53 3.29
CA GLY A 70 49.87 -37.85 3.67
C GLY A 70 51.30 -38.11 3.20
N CYS A 71 51.69 -37.55 2.06
CA CYS A 71 53.07 -37.62 1.57
C CYS A 71 54.04 -36.70 2.35
N LEU A 72 53.57 -35.55 2.81
CA LEU A 72 54.35 -34.55 3.56
C LEU A 72 54.61 -34.95 5.02
N GLY A 73 53.63 -35.55 5.71
CA GLY A 73 53.71 -35.91 7.14
C GLY A 73 54.78 -36.93 7.54
N SER A 74 55.63 -37.36 6.60
CA SER A 74 56.68 -38.37 6.81
C SER A 74 58.09 -37.85 6.56
N ARG A 75 58.28 -36.55 6.26
CA ARG A 75 59.61 -35.95 6.02
C ARG A 75 59.75 -34.55 6.64
N PRO A 76 60.80 -34.30 7.44
CA PRO A 76 61.11 -32.95 7.95
C PRO A 76 61.56 -31.98 6.84
N ASP A 77 62.12 -32.49 5.74
CA ASP A 77 62.73 -31.69 4.66
C ASP A 77 61.76 -31.32 3.51
N GLY A 78 60.48 -31.73 3.60
CA GLY A 78 59.46 -31.44 2.59
C GLY A 78 59.53 -32.28 1.30
N ILE A 79 58.70 -31.95 0.31
CA ILE A 79 58.72 -32.57 -1.02
C ILE A 79 59.72 -31.82 -1.92
N GLY A 80 60.82 -32.46 -2.30
CA GLY A 80 61.80 -31.85 -3.19
C GLY A 80 61.33 -31.66 -4.63
N VAL A 81 60.51 -32.59 -5.16
CA VAL A 81 60.08 -32.61 -6.57
C VAL A 81 58.71 -33.26 -6.69
N PHE A 82 57.83 -32.66 -7.49
CA PHE A 82 56.62 -33.28 -8.04
C PHE A 82 56.93 -33.79 -9.45
N LEU A 83 56.60 -35.06 -9.73
CA LEU A 83 56.80 -35.69 -11.03
C LEU A 83 55.45 -35.97 -11.65
N LEU A 84 55.12 -35.34 -12.77
CA LEU A 84 53.93 -35.67 -13.56
C LEU A 84 54.32 -36.74 -14.58
N LEU A 85 53.78 -37.95 -14.46
CA LEU A 85 54.01 -39.01 -15.45
C LEU A 85 53.02 -38.89 -16.61
N ILE A 86 53.54 -38.83 -17.83
CA ILE A 86 52.75 -38.92 -19.07
C ILE A 86 53.20 -40.13 -19.88
N ARG A 87 52.31 -40.70 -20.69
CA ARG A 87 52.61 -41.87 -21.55
C ARG A 87 52.91 -41.40 -22.96
N GLY A 88 54.12 -41.69 -23.47
CA GLY A 88 54.46 -41.47 -24.89
C GLY A 88 54.32 -40.04 -25.42
N GLY A 89 54.33 -39.02 -24.54
CA GLY A 89 54.11 -37.62 -24.90
C GLY A 89 52.64 -37.18 -24.96
N ALA A 90 51.68 -38.03 -24.63
CA ALA A 90 50.27 -37.66 -24.59
C ALA A 90 49.90 -36.99 -23.25
N TYR A 91 49.48 -35.73 -23.29
CA TYR A 91 48.91 -35.00 -22.17
C TYR A 91 47.38 -35.02 -22.28
N THR A 92 46.72 -35.80 -21.43
CA THR A 92 45.27 -35.99 -21.49
C THR A 92 44.54 -35.08 -20.50
N GLN A 93 43.22 -34.99 -20.64
CA GLN A 93 42.35 -34.29 -19.69
C GLN A 93 42.52 -34.79 -18.24
N THR A 94 42.96 -36.04 -18.04
CA THR A 94 43.26 -36.59 -16.72
C THR A 94 44.47 -35.89 -16.08
N GLU A 95 45.58 -35.75 -16.81
CA GLU A 95 46.75 -35.05 -16.31
C GLU A 95 46.49 -33.53 -16.15
N SER A 96 45.67 -32.93 -17.01
CA SER A 96 45.23 -31.53 -16.86
C SER A 96 44.45 -31.30 -15.56
N ARG A 97 43.47 -32.14 -15.25
CA ARG A 97 42.70 -32.04 -14.00
C ARG A 97 43.59 -32.24 -12.77
N VAL A 98 44.55 -33.15 -12.82
CA VAL A 98 45.51 -33.38 -11.74
C VAL A 98 46.40 -32.15 -11.53
N LEU A 99 46.84 -31.51 -12.60
CA LEU A 99 47.64 -30.29 -12.55
C LEU A 99 46.85 -29.11 -11.98
N GLU A 100 45.62 -28.89 -12.45
CA GLU A 100 44.71 -27.85 -11.93
C GLU A 100 44.44 -28.04 -10.43
N ALA A 101 44.22 -29.29 -10.00
CA ALA A 101 44.03 -29.62 -8.60
C ALA A 101 45.31 -29.38 -7.77
N LEU A 102 46.49 -29.72 -8.31
CA LEU A 102 47.78 -29.41 -7.68
C LEU A 102 47.98 -27.90 -7.52
N GLN A 103 47.70 -27.11 -8.56
CA GLN A 103 47.80 -25.64 -8.50
C GLN A 103 46.82 -25.05 -7.49
N THR A 104 45.58 -25.54 -7.46
CA THR A 104 44.53 -25.07 -6.55
C THR A 104 44.85 -25.41 -5.09
N CYS A 105 45.39 -26.60 -4.82
CA CYS A 105 45.75 -27.03 -3.48
C CYS A 105 47.07 -26.45 -2.99
N CYS A 106 48.09 -26.45 -3.85
CA CYS A 106 49.47 -26.21 -3.45
C CYS A 106 49.99 -24.83 -3.87
N GLY A 107 49.20 -24.08 -4.65
CA GLY A 107 49.58 -22.78 -5.19
C GLY A 107 50.61 -22.87 -6.31
N ALA A 108 50.96 -21.71 -6.89
CA ALA A 108 51.93 -21.60 -7.99
C ALA A 108 53.34 -22.14 -7.64
N GLU A 109 53.69 -22.20 -6.35
CA GLU A 109 54.97 -22.74 -5.86
C GLU A 109 55.15 -24.24 -6.12
N ALA A 110 54.07 -24.99 -6.35
CA ALA A 110 54.14 -26.40 -6.71
C ALA A 110 54.62 -26.61 -8.16
N LEU A 111 54.23 -25.71 -9.09
CA LEU A 111 54.69 -25.74 -10.49
C LEU A 111 56.18 -25.45 -10.60
N ARG A 112 56.71 -24.61 -9.71
CA ARG A 112 58.15 -24.36 -9.59
C ARG A 112 58.95 -25.58 -9.17
N ARG A 113 58.30 -26.64 -8.68
CA ARG A 113 58.94 -27.91 -8.32
C ARG A 113 58.43 -29.11 -9.13
N LEU A 114 57.72 -28.84 -10.23
CA LEU A 114 57.14 -29.85 -11.11
C LEU A 114 58.10 -30.20 -12.25
N VAL A 115 58.27 -31.50 -12.51
CA VAL A 115 58.98 -32.02 -13.67
C VAL A 115 58.04 -32.96 -14.42
N VAL A 116 57.89 -32.75 -15.72
CA VAL A 116 57.10 -33.63 -16.59
C VAL A 116 58.00 -34.77 -17.07
N LEU A 117 57.60 -36.02 -16.81
CA LEU A 117 58.36 -37.21 -17.18
C LEU A 117 57.51 -38.07 -18.13
N SER A 118 57.97 -38.19 -19.38
CA SER A 118 57.39 -39.07 -20.38
C SER A 118 57.98 -40.47 -20.30
N VAL A 119 57.10 -41.47 -20.16
CA VAL A 119 57.45 -42.89 -20.06
C VAL A 119 56.92 -43.59 -21.31
N GLU A 120 57.79 -44.33 -22.02
CA GLU A 120 57.48 -44.90 -23.32
C GLU A 120 57.62 -46.44 -23.33
N ASP A 121 56.53 -47.13 -23.66
CA ASP A 121 56.52 -48.60 -23.71
C ASP A 121 56.40 -49.18 -25.14
N ALA A 122 56.05 -48.38 -26.17
CA ALA A 122 56.04 -48.79 -27.60
C ALA A 122 55.43 -47.77 -28.58
N GLN A 123 54.54 -46.87 -28.14
CA GLN A 123 53.98 -45.82 -28.99
C GLN A 123 54.54 -44.46 -28.62
N VAL A 124 55.26 -43.86 -29.56
CA VAL A 124 55.84 -42.52 -29.47
C VAL A 124 54.98 -41.61 -30.33
N VAL A 125 54.53 -40.48 -29.78
CA VAL A 125 53.92 -39.43 -30.59
C VAL A 125 55.05 -38.55 -31.14
N ASP A 126 55.13 -38.39 -32.46
CA ASP A 126 56.20 -37.62 -33.13
C ASP A 126 56.12 -36.09 -32.90
N GLN A 127 54.97 -35.59 -32.41
CA GLN A 127 54.73 -34.18 -32.11
C GLN A 127 54.07 -34.03 -30.73
N LEU A 128 54.60 -33.12 -29.90
CA LEU A 128 53.99 -32.75 -28.63
C LEU A 128 52.79 -31.84 -28.89
N ASP A 129 51.69 -32.07 -28.18
CA ASP A 129 50.48 -31.22 -28.23
C ASP A 129 50.77 -29.79 -27.72
N ASP A 130 50.03 -28.79 -28.21
CA ASP A 130 50.17 -27.38 -27.82
C ASP A 130 49.95 -27.21 -26.32
N ASP A 131 48.98 -27.93 -25.74
CA ASP A 131 48.68 -27.93 -24.30
C ASP A 131 49.88 -28.45 -23.47
N LEU A 132 50.57 -29.48 -23.97
CA LEU A 132 51.77 -30.00 -23.33
C LEU A 132 52.95 -29.04 -23.46
N LEU A 133 53.11 -28.38 -24.62
CA LEU A 133 54.15 -27.38 -24.83
C LEU A 133 53.96 -26.18 -23.89
N ASP A 134 52.73 -25.72 -23.68
CA ASP A 134 52.41 -24.65 -22.75
C ASP A 134 52.66 -25.06 -21.29
N LEU A 135 52.36 -26.30 -20.91
CA LEU A 135 52.76 -26.84 -19.62
C LEU A 135 54.28 -26.88 -19.43
N ILE A 136 55.02 -27.35 -20.45
CA ILE A 136 56.48 -27.41 -20.40
C ILE A 136 57.05 -25.99 -20.24
N ARG A 137 56.51 -24.99 -20.94
CA ARG A 137 56.88 -23.57 -20.75
C ARG A 137 56.56 -23.07 -19.35
N ALA A 138 55.38 -23.40 -18.81
CA ALA A 138 55.00 -23.04 -17.44
C ALA A 138 55.88 -23.72 -16.37
N CYS A 139 56.54 -24.83 -16.74
CA CYS A 139 57.54 -25.53 -15.92
C CYS A 139 58.98 -25.18 -16.35
N ASP A 140 59.23 -24.03 -16.97
CA ASP A 140 60.58 -23.57 -17.35
C ASP A 140 61.38 -24.56 -18.22
N GLY A 141 60.70 -25.34 -19.06
CA GLY A 141 61.33 -26.33 -19.94
C GLY A 141 61.65 -27.67 -19.28
N ARG A 142 61.20 -27.92 -18.04
CA ARG A 142 61.49 -29.15 -17.27
C ARG A 142 60.69 -30.35 -17.78
N TYR A 143 61.19 -30.96 -18.85
CA TYR A 143 60.66 -32.16 -19.48
C TYR A 143 61.75 -33.23 -19.64
N CYS A 144 61.46 -34.46 -19.19
CA CYS A 144 62.37 -35.60 -19.29
C CYS A 144 61.68 -36.77 -19.98
N ARG A 145 62.45 -37.57 -20.73
CA ARG A 145 61.95 -38.75 -21.45
C ARG A 145 62.73 -39.99 -21.03
N VAL A 146 62.02 -41.06 -20.70
CA VAL A 146 62.59 -42.36 -20.30
C VAL A 146 62.00 -43.45 -21.21
N ALA A 147 62.86 -44.04 -22.03
CA ALA A 147 62.49 -45.05 -23.02
C ALA A 147 63.62 -46.08 -23.21
N PRO A 148 63.32 -47.36 -23.47
CA PRO A 148 64.31 -48.35 -23.93
C PRO A 148 64.87 -47.97 -25.32
N PRO A 149 66.16 -48.20 -25.61
CA PRO A 149 67.21 -48.79 -24.76
C PRO A 149 67.94 -47.78 -23.85
N ALA A 150 67.59 -46.49 -23.89
CA ALA A 150 68.30 -45.39 -23.24
C ALA A 150 67.75 -45.00 -21.85
N VAL A 151 67.31 -45.99 -21.05
CA VAL A 151 66.70 -45.75 -19.72
C VAL A 151 67.68 -45.04 -18.77
N VAL A 152 68.95 -45.42 -18.80
CA VAL A 152 70.02 -44.84 -17.98
C VAL A 152 70.25 -43.36 -18.31
N ASP A 153 70.25 -42.99 -19.60
CA ASP A 153 70.44 -41.61 -20.03
C ASP A 153 69.23 -40.72 -19.69
N GLY A 154 68.00 -41.26 -19.81
CA GLY A 154 66.79 -40.58 -19.37
C GLY A 154 66.76 -40.32 -17.86
N LEU A 155 67.20 -41.27 -17.05
CA LEU A 155 67.34 -41.10 -15.60
C LEU A 155 68.44 -40.10 -15.24
N ARG A 156 69.57 -40.11 -15.96
CA ARG A 156 70.63 -39.12 -15.79
C ARG A 156 70.13 -37.70 -16.10
N ALA A 157 69.33 -37.52 -17.14
CA ALA A 157 68.70 -36.25 -17.48
C ALA A 157 67.71 -35.79 -16.38
N LEU A 158 66.91 -36.71 -15.85
CA LEU A 158 66.00 -36.43 -14.74
C LEU A 158 66.76 -35.97 -13.48
N VAL A 159 67.81 -36.70 -13.09
CA VAL A 159 68.61 -36.37 -11.91
C VAL A 159 69.30 -35.00 -12.06
N ARG A 160 69.82 -34.68 -13.24
CA ARG A 160 70.37 -33.34 -13.54
C ARG A 160 69.32 -32.24 -13.41
N THR A 161 68.15 -32.44 -14.01
CA THR A 161 67.04 -31.47 -13.95
C THR A 161 66.60 -31.23 -12.51
N VAL A 162 66.59 -32.27 -11.68
CA VAL A 162 66.25 -32.17 -10.25
C VAL A 162 67.33 -31.41 -9.47
N ASP A 163 68.61 -31.66 -9.75
CA ASP A 163 69.73 -30.95 -9.10
C ASP A 163 69.70 -29.45 -9.44
N ASP A 164 69.45 -29.11 -10.70
CA ASP A 164 69.35 -27.72 -11.15
C ASP A 164 68.13 -27.03 -10.51
N MET A 165 66.99 -27.72 -10.47
CA MET A 165 65.79 -27.24 -9.79
C MET A 165 65.99 -27.04 -8.28
N ALA A 166 66.81 -27.88 -7.63
CA ALA A 166 67.15 -27.74 -6.22
C ALA A 166 68.10 -26.56 -5.95
N ARG A 167 68.94 -26.18 -6.93
CA ARG A 167 69.77 -24.97 -6.85
C ARG A 167 68.94 -23.70 -7.00
N GLU A 168 67.95 -23.71 -7.90
CA GLU A 168 67.08 -22.56 -8.18
C GLU A 168 66.07 -22.29 -7.06
N ASN A 169 65.45 -23.35 -6.51
CA ASN A 169 64.41 -23.23 -5.50
C ASN A 169 64.94 -23.16 -4.05
N GLY A 170 66.26 -23.21 -3.87
CA GLY A 170 66.93 -23.37 -2.57
C GLY A 170 66.81 -24.80 -2.03
N SER A 171 67.67 -25.16 -1.06
CA SER A 171 67.74 -26.53 -0.50
C SER A 171 66.49 -26.99 0.30
N GLY A 172 65.43 -26.18 0.32
CA GLY A 172 64.18 -26.47 1.02
C GLY A 172 63.12 -27.08 0.10
N GLY A 173 62.59 -28.24 0.49
CA GLY A 173 61.43 -28.85 -0.18
C GLY A 173 60.14 -28.06 0.04
N TYR A 174 59.11 -28.40 -0.72
CA TYR A 174 57.75 -27.92 -0.49
C TYR A 174 57.26 -28.41 0.88
N THR A 175 56.95 -27.49 1.80
CA THR A 175 56.61 -27.80 3.19
C THR A 175 55.10 -27.73 3.47
N GLU A 176 54.68 -28.29 4.60
CA GLU A 176 53.31 -28.20 5.09
C GLU A 176 52.86 -26.74 5.38
N SER A 177 53.80 -25.87 5.75
CA SER A 177 53.55 -24.44 5.91
C SER A 177 53.16 -23.78 4.57
N MET A 178 53.84 -24.14 3.48
CA MET A 178 53.53 -23.65 2.13
C MET A 178 52.15 -24.14 1.66
N LEU A 179 51.81 -25.40 1.95
CA LEU A 179 50.48 -25.96 1.67
C LEU A 179 49.37 -25.22 2.43
N SER A 180 49.60 -24.97 3.72
CA SER A 180 48.65 -24.26 4.58
C SER A 180 48.46 -22.80 4.15
N ALA A 181 49.54 -22.13 3.76
CA ALA A 181 49.49 -20.77 3.23
C ALA A 181 48.76 -20.69 1.88
N ALA A 182 48.93 -21.69 1.00
CA ALA A 182 48.21 -21.77 -0.27
C ALA A 182 46.69 -21.93 -0.06
N LYS A 183 46.28 -22.83 0.84
CA LYS A 183 44.86 -23.02 1.19
C LYS A 183 44.22 -21.77 1.77
N ARG A 184 44.94 -21.02 2.62
CA ARG A 184 44.43 -19.75 3.17
C ARG A 184 44.20 -18.69 2.09
N ARG A 185 45.16 -18.51 1.18
CA ARG A 185 45.03 -17.57 0.05
C ARG A 185 43.85 -17.90 -0.86
N SER A 186 43.69 -19.18 -1.21
CA SER A 186 42.56 -19.67 -2.01
C SER A 186 41.20 -19.37 -1.35
N GLY A 187 41.08 -19.59 -0.03
CA GLY A 187 39.86 -19.26 0.72
C GLY A 187 39.58 -17.75 0.83
N GLU A 188 40.63 -16.93 0.98
CA GLU A 188 40.53 -15.47 1.01
C GLU A 188 40.06 -14.91 -0.35
N ASP A 189 40.60 -15.43 -1.46
CA ASP A 189 40.20 -15.03 -2.82
C ASP A 189 38.74 -15.40 -3.11
N GLN A 190 38.29 -16.59 -2.69
CA GLN A 190 36.90 -17.01 -2.83
C GLN A 190 35.94 -16.12 -2.02
N ALA A 191 36.34 -15.73 -0.80
CA ALA A 191 35.55 -14.82 0.03
C ALA A 191 35.42 -13.43 -0.59
N VAL A 192 36.51 -12.90 -1.18
CA VAL A 192 36.51 -11.61 -1.89
C VAL A 192 35.60 -11.65 -3.11
N GLU A 193 35.59 -12.74 -3.87
CA GLU A 193 34.74 -12.88 -5.05
C GLU A 193 33.24 -12.93 -4.68
N ILE A 194 32.89 -13.69 -3.64
CA ILE A 194 31.50 -13.71 -3.12
C ILE A 194 31.07 -12.31 -2.65
N LEU A 195 31.95 -11.56 -1.99
CA LEU A 195 31.65 -10.19 -1.55
C LEU A 195 31.42 -9.24 -2.73
N ARG A 196 32.22 -9.36 -3.81
CA ARG A 196 32.01 -8.57 -5.05
C ARG A 196 30.66 -8.86 -5.67
N GLN A 197 30.30 -10.15 -5.82
CA GLN A 197 29.00 -10.55 -6.36
C GLN A 197 27.84 -10.01 -5.52
N LYS A 198 27.92 -10.09 -4.19
CA LYS A 198 26.89 -9.53 -3.30
C LYS A 198 26.78 -8.01 -3.39
N LEU A 199 27.90 -7.31 -3.55
CA LEU A 199 27.90 -5.86 -3.72
C LEU A 199 27.24 -5.45 -5.04
N GLU A 200 27.46 -6.20 -6.12
CA GLU A 200 26.79 -5.95 -7.41
C GLU A 200 25.28 -6.22 -7.31
N GLN A 201 24.86 -7.34 -6.71
CA GLN A 201 23.45 -7.63 -6.46
C GLN A 201 22.77 -6.56 -5.59
N ALA A 202 23.47 -6.05 -4.56
CA ALA A 202 22.98 -4.95 -3.74
C ALA A 202 22.80 -3.66 -4.56
N ARG A 203 23.75 -3.34 -5.45
CA ARG A 203 23.65 -2.17 -6.34
C ARG A 203 22.51 -2.30 -7.35
N GLU A 204 22.30 -3.47 -7.92
CA GLU A 204 21.20 -3.73 -8.86
C GLU A 204 19.83 -3.65 -8.16
N SER A 205 19.70 -4.28 -7.00
CA SER A 205 18.46 -4.21 -6.21
C SER A 205 18.15 -2.78 -5.75
N GLU A 206 19.16 -1.99 -5.38
CA GLU A 206 18.99 -0.58 -5.05
C GLU A 206 18.51 0.24 -6.26
N ARG A 207 19.09 0.01 -7.44
CA ARG A 207 18.65 0.67 -8.69
C ARG A 207 17.20 0.31 -9.03
N ALA A 208 16.83 -0.96 -8.92
CA ALA A 208 15.46 -1.42 -9.15
C ALA A 208 14.47 -0.79 -8.16
N PHE A 209 14.86 -0.69 -6.88
CA PHE A 209 14.05 -0.05 -5.84
C PHE A 209 13.85 1.45 -6.13
N ARG A 210 14.92 2.18 -6.51
CA ARG A 210 14.84 3.59 -6.89
C ARG A 210 13.91 3.80 -8.10
N GLN A 211 14.04 2.98 -9.14
CA GLN A 211 13.15 3.05 -10.31
C GLN A 211 11.68 2.81 -9.93
N LEU A 212 11.41 1.84 -9.06
CA LEU A 212 10.04 1.58 -8.59
C LEU A 212 9.50 2.76 -7.77
N ALA A 213 10.33 3.40 -6.95
CA ALA A 213 9.95 4.59 -6.18
C ALA A 213 9.61 5.77 -7.10
N GLU A 214 10.45 6.05 -8.10
CA GLU A 214 10.22 7.07 -9.12
C GLU A 214 8.94 6.79 -9.93
N GLN A 215 8.70 5.53 -10.32
CA GLN A 215 7.45 5.15 -10.99
C GLN A 215 6.21 5.39 -10.13
N ARG A 216 6.28 5.07 -8.82
CA ARG A 216 5.19 5.33 -7.87
C ARG A 216 4.96 6.83 -7.68
N GLU A 217 6.01 7.63 -7.63
CA GLU A 217 5.90 9.10 -7.56
C GLU A 217 5.33 9.70 -8.84
N ALA A 218 5.80 9.28 -10.01
CA ALA A 218 5.28 9.71 -11.30
C ALA A 218 3.81 9.31 -11.49
N ARG A 219 3.39 8.14 -10.97
CA ARG A 219 1.97 7.73 -10.97
C ARG A 219 1.14 8.63 -10.06
N ARG A 220 1.60 8.87 -8.82
CA ARG A 220 0.92 9.79 -7.89
C ARG A 220 0.81 11.21 -8.46
N ALA A 221 1.85 11.70 -9.13
CA ALA A 221 1.83 13.00 -9.79
C ALA A 221 0.80 13.06 -10.93
N ARG A 222 0.71 12.01 -11.75
CA ARG A 222 -0.31 11.89 -12.80
C ARG A 222 -1.73 11.86 -12.22
N ASP A 223 -1.97 11.05 -11.20
CA ASP A 223 -3.28 10.95 -10.54
C ASP A 223 -3.71 12.32 -9.96
N VAL A 224 -2.78 13.03 -9.31
CA VAL A 224 -3.03 14.39 -8.79
C VAL A 224 -3.31 15.38 -9.92
N GLN A 225 -2.59 15.31 -11.03
CA GLN A 225 -2.83 16.18 -12.19
C GLN A 225 -4.19 15.90 -12.84
N GLU A 226 -4.60 14.64 -12.94
CA GLU A 226 -5.91 14.24 -13.45
C GLU A 226 -7.05 14.71 -12.52
N LEU A 227 -6.90 14.55 -11.21
CA LEU A 227 -7.83 15.09 -10.21
C LEU A 227 -7.96 16.62 -10.32
N LYS A 228 -6.83 17.34 -10.49
CA LYS A 228 -6.84 18.79 -10.70
C LYS A 228 -7.54 19.18 -12.00
N ALA A 229 -7.33 18.43 -13.08
CA ALA A 229 -8.02 18.65 -14.36
C ALA A 229 -9.53 18.43 -14.22
N LYS A 230 -9.96 17.32 -13.61
CA LYS A 230 -11.37 17.03 -13.32
C LYS A 230 -12.02 18.14 -12.49
N GLN A 231 -11.36 18.62 -11.43
CA GLN A 231 -11.84 19.75 -10.63
C GLN A 231 -11.89 21.07 -11.40
N ALA A 232 -10.97 21.29 -12.35
CA ALA A 232 -11.01 22.47 -13.20
C ALA A 232 -12.18 22.42 -14.20
N ASP A 233 -12.45 21.26 -14.78
CA ASP A 233 -13.58 21.04 -15.67
C ASP A 233 -14.92 21.14 -14.94
N GLU A 234 -15.02 20.59 -13.73
CA GLU A 234 -16.20 20.73 -12.87
C GLU A 234 -16.47 22.20 -12.55
N ARG A 235 -15.47 22.97 -12.13
CA ARG A 235 -15.61 24.42 -11.92
C ARG A 235 -16.05 25.18 -13.17
N ARG A 236 -15.60 24.77 -14.36
CA ARG A 236 -16.02 25.37 -15.63
C ARG A 236 -17.48 25.07 -15.94
N ARG A 237 -17.94 23.83 -15.67
CA ARG A 237 -19.35 23.44 -15.82
C ARG A 237 -20.22 24.20 -14.83
N ASP A 238 -19.84 24.26 -13.56
CA ASP A 238 -20.57 25.03 -12.55
C ASP A 238 -20.68 26.52 -12.93
N GLU A 239 -19.61 27.12 -13.46
CA GLU A 239 -19.64 28.51 -13.91
C GLU A 239 -20.51 28.70 -15.15
N ALA A 240 -20.52 27.75 -16.09
CA ALA A 240 -21.40 27.77 -17.25
C ALA A 240 -22.87 27.62 -16.83
N ASP A 241 -23.18 26.66 -15.96
CA ASP A 241 -24.51 26.43 -15.40
C ASP A 241 -24.98 27.66 -14.61
N ARG A 242 -24.09 28.31 -13.84
CA ARG A 242 -24.41 29.56 -13.15
C ARG A 242 -24.74 30.68 -14.12
N LYS A 243 -23.98 30.83 -15.21
CA LYS A 243 -24.26 31.83 -16.26
C LYS A 243 -25.58 31.53 -16.97
N GLU A 244 -25.89 30.26 -17.24
CA GLU A 244 -27.16 29.84 -17.81
C GLU A 244 -28.33 30.11 -16.86
N HIS A 245 -28.19 29.74 -15.59
CA HIS A 245 -29.18 30.03 -14.55
C HIS A 245 -29.40 31.53 -14.36
N GLU A 246 -28.33 32.33 -14.43
CA GLU A 246 -28.41 33.79 -14.34
C GLU A 246 -29.10 34.41 -15.55
N SER A 247 -28.77 33.96 -16.77
CA SER A 247 -29.48 34.37 -17.98
C SER A 247 -30.95 33.96 -17.93
N ARG A 248 -31.24 32.71 -17.53
CA ARG A 248 -32.61 32.22 -17.38
C ARG A 248 -33.39 32.98 -16.31
N ARG A 249 -32.72 33.38 -15.22
CA ARG A 249 -33.28 34.26 -14.17
C ARG A 249 -33.59 35.65 -14.73
N GLN A 250 -32.67 36.26 -15.48
CA GLN A 250 -32.90 37.55 -16.13
C GLN A 250 -34.09 37.46 -17.10
N SER A 251 -34.16 36.43 -17.94
CA SER A 251 -35.31 36.20 -18.82
C SER A 251 -36.60 35.94 -18.04
N LEU A 252 -36.54 35.23 -16.91
CA LEU A 252 -37.69 35.02 -16.03
C LEU A 252 -38.12 36.30 -15.34
N GLU A 253 -37.19 37.17 -14.94
CA GLU A 253 -37.45 38.47 -14.33
C GLU A 253 -38.05 39.44 -15.34
N GLU A 254 -37.59 39.43 -16.59
CA GLU A 254 -38.18 40.19 -17.69
C GLU A 254 -39.59 39.68 -18.03
N ALA A 255 -39.76 38.35 -18.12
CA ALA A 255 -41.07 37.74 -18.32
C ALA A 255 -42.01 37.99 -17.12
N PHE A 256 -41.49 37.91 -15.90
CA PHE A 256 -42.22 38.21 -14.68
C PHE A 256 -42.61 39.68 -14.64
N HIS A 257 -41.72 40.61 -14.97
CA HIS A 257 -42.02 42.04 -15.04
C HIS A 257 -43.10 42.32 -16.09
N SER A 258 -43.02 41.68 -17.26
CA SER A 258 -44.08 41.71 -18.28
C SER A 258 -45.41 41.14 -17.74
N LEU A 259 -45.39 40.01 -17.04
CA LEU A 259 -46.56 39.42 -16.38
C LEU A 259 -47.07 40.27 -15.22
N THR A 260 -46.22 40.99 -14.48
CA THR A 260 -46.62 41.86 -13.37
C THR A 260 -47.30 43.12 -13.91
N VAL A 261 -46.82 43.66 -15.02
CA VAL A 261 -47.47 44.74 -15.78
C VAL A 261 -48.83 44.28 -16.35
N GLN A 262 -48.95 43.00 -16.74
CA GLN A 262 -50.24 42.41 -17.16
C GLN A 262 -51.19 42.12 -15.98
N LEU A 263 -50.67 41.71 -14.80
CA LEU A 263 -51.44 41.40 -13.59
C LEU A 263 -51.85 42.64 -12.78
N GLN A 264 -51.27 43.83 -13.06
CA GLN A 264 -51.77 45.11 -12.55
C GLN A 264 -53.13 45.54 -13.15
N ARG A 265 -53.77 44.68 -13.96
CA ARG A 265 -55.14 44.85 -14.47
C ARG A 265 -56.19 43.92 -13.86
N THR A 266 -55.84 43.14 -12.83
CA THR A 266 -56.80 42.27 -12.12
C THR A 266 -57.09 42.78 -10.70
N PRO A 267 -58.36 42.77 -10.26
CA PRO A 267 -58.77 43.32 -8.98
C PRO A 267 -58.21 42.49 -7.80
N PRO A 268 -58.10 43.06 -6.59
CA PRO A 268 -57.50 42.37 -5.46
C PRO A 268 -58.38 41.20 -5.03
N ALA A 269 -57.82 39.98 -5.04
CA ALA A 269 -58.43 38.80 -4.45
C ALA A 269 -57.98 38.64 -2.98
N ASP A 270 -58.92 38.20 -2.16
CA ASP A 270 -58.98 38.19 -0.68
C ASP A 270 -57.67 37.93 0.10
N GLU A 271 -57.49 38.66 1.19
CA GLU A 271 -56.35 38.59 2.13
C GLU A 271 -56.11 37.19 2.75
N GLU A 272 -57.10 36.30 2.69
CA GLU A 272 -57.00 34.93 3.21
C GLU A 272 -56.13 34.02 2.30
N SER A 273 -56.08 34.30 0.98
CA SER A 273 -55.33 33.48 0.00
C SER A 273 -53.81 33.73 0.00
N GLN A 274 -53.31 34.64 0.85
CA GLN A 274 -51.89 35.02 0.91
C GLN A 274 -51.16 34.50 2.15
N LYS A 275 -51.82 33.66 2.97
CA LYS A 275 -51.23 33.07 4.18
C LYS A 275 -50.73 31.66 3.89
N THR A 276 -49.51 31.35 4.32
CA THR A 276 -48.95 30.00 4.28
C THR A 276 -48.58 29.59 5.69
N SER A 277 -49.14 28.48 6.18
CA SER A 277 -48.85 27.97 7.52
C SER A 277 -47.99 26.72 7.46
N VAL A 278 -46.98 26.67 8.32
CA VAL A 278 -46.00 25.59 8.39
C VAL A 278 -45.87 25.14 9.83
N VAL A 279 -46.08 23.85 10.04
CA VAL A 279 -45.98 23.21 11.36
C VAL A 279 -44.69 22.44 11.45
N LEU A 280 -43.87 22.71 12.48
CA LEU A 280 -42.61 22.01 12.70
C LEU A 280 -42.83 20.84 13.66
N LEU A 281 -42.58 19.63 13.20
CA LEU A 281 -42.75 18.38 13.94
C LEU A 281 -41.40 17.67 14.12
N GLY A 282 -41.21 16.95 15.23
CA GLY A 282 -39.97 16.22 15.50
C GLY A 282 -39.78 15.94 16.99
N LEU A 283 -38.81 15.10 17.34
CA LEU A 283 -38.50 14.78 18.74
C LEU A 283 -37.81 15.95 19.47
N SER A 284 -37.75 15.88 20.79
CA SER A 284 -37.02 16.83 21.64
C SER A 284 -35.55 16.82 21.29
N GLY A 285 -34.98 18.02 21.18
CA GLY A 285 -33.59 18.21 20.78
C GLY A 285 -33.31 18.07 19.28
N SER A 286 -34.31 17.84 18.41
CA SER A 286 -34.09 17.79 16.96
C SER A 286 -33.76 19.15 16.32
N GLY A 287 -33.91 20.24 17.08
CA GLY A 287 -33.56 21.59 16.64
C GLY A 287 -34.73 22.43 16.10
N LYS A 288 -35.99 22.01 16.29
CA LYS A 288 -37.22 22.71 15.83
C LYS A 288 -37.21 24.22 16.13
N SER A 289 -37.05 24.60 17.40
CA SER A 289 -37.09 26.00 17.81
C SER A 289 -35.91 26.81 17.26
N SER A 290 -34.74 26.19 17.10
CA SER A 290 -33.56 26.83 16.49
C SER A 290 -33.76 27.07 14.99
N ALA A 291 -34.29 26.07 14.29
CA ALA A 291 -34.67 26.18 12.87
C ALA A 291 -35.73 27.27 12.68
N LEU A 292 -36.75 27.30 13.53
CA LEU A 292 -37.80 28.31 13.51
C LEU A 292 -37.26 29.72 13.75
N GLY A 293 -36.38 29.89 14.75
CA GLY A 293 -35.74 31.18 15.02
C GLY A 293 -34.94 31.69 13.83
N LEU A 294 -34.17 30.82 13.19
CA LEU A 294 -33.40 31.17 11.99
C LEU A 294 -34.31 31.47 10.79
N LEU A 295 -35.36 30.69 10.59
CA LEU A 295 -36.35 30.92 9.54
C LEU A 295 -37.02 32.30 9.69
N LEU A 296 -37.46 32.66 10.89
CA LEU A 296 -38.07 33.98 11.14
C LEU A 296 -37.11 35.13 10.84
N GLN A 297 -35.84 35.01 11.23
CA GLN A 297 -34.85 36.05 10.98
C GLN A 297 -34.63 36.25 9.48
N ARG A 298 -34.38 35.18 8.74
CA ARG A 298 -34.02 35.27 7.32
C ARG A 298 -35.21 35.52 6.41
N ALA A 299 -36.36 34.93 6.70
CA ALA A 299 -37.60 35.18 5.95
C ALA A 299 -38.05 36.64 6.08
N GLY A 300 -37.86 37.25 7.26
CA GLY A 300 -38.21 38.65 7.53
C GLY A 300 -37.16 39.67 7.08
N GLY A 301 -36.16 39.27 6.29
CA GLY A 301 -35.11 40.17 5.80
C GLY A 301 -34.17 40.71 6.88
N ARG A 302 -34.11 40.07 8.06
CA ARG A 302 -33.18 40.47 9.14
C ARG A 302 -31.83 39.79 8.92
N TYR A 303 -30.83 40.61 8.55
CA TYR A 303 -29.45 40.17 8.32
C TYR A 303 -28.58 40.18 9.59
N TRP A 304 -29.12 40.69 10.70
CA TRP A 304 -28.47 40.76 12.01
C TRP A 304 -29.09 39.73 12.97
N ALA A 305 -28.23 39.01 13.69
CA ALA A 305 -28.67 38.11 14.74
C ALA A 305 -29.24 38.93 15.91
N ALA A 306 -30.55 38.79 16.17
CA ALA A 306 -31.04 39.10 17.51
C ALA A 306 -30.22 38.27 18.52
N GLY A 307 -29.88 38.88 19.66
CA GLY A 307 -28.96 38.32 20.67
C GLY A 307 -29.25 36.87 21.06
N PRO A 308 -28.27 36.18 21.64
CA PRO A 308 -28.26 34.73 21.79
C PRO A 308 -29.56 34.21 22.41
N ALA A 309 -30.14 33.18 21.79
CA ALA A 309 -31.01 32.27 22.53
C ALA A 309 -30.13 31.64 23.63
N PRO A 310 -30.58 31.62 24.90
CA PRO A 310 -29.80 31.03 25.98
C PRO A 310 -29.51 29.56 25.67
N ASP A 311 -28.25 29.15 25.82
CA ASP A 311 -27.89 27.73 25.85
C ASP A 311 -28.67 27.07 26.99
N GLY A 312 -29.33 25.95 26.70
CA GLY A 312 -30.21 25.28 27.66
C GLY A 312 -31.64 25.84 27.72
N ALA A 313 -32.15 26.45 26.65
CA ALA A 313 -33.57 26.77 26.55
C ALA A 313 -34.42 25.53 26.89
N PRO A 314 -35.40 25.66 27.81
CA PRO A 314 -36.20 24.51 28.24
C PRO A 314 -36.93 23.91 27.04
N PRO A 315 -37.20 22.58 27.06
CA PRO A 315 -38.01 21.94 26.03
C PRO A 315 -39.30 22.72 25.79
N THR A 316 -39.67 22.89 24.52
CA THR A 316 -40.93 23.54 24.14
C THR A 316 -42.08 22.77 24.77
N ALA A 317 -42.70 23.34 25.81
CA ALA A 317 -43.78 22.68 26.58
C ALA A 317 -45.19 22.94 25.99
N ARG A 318 -45.33 23.87 25.04
CA ARG A 318 -46.60 24.26 24.42
C ARG A 318 -46.41 24.71 22.98
N CYS A 319 -47.42 24.56 22.14
CA CYS A 319 -47.39 25.03 20.77
C CYS A 319 -47.23 26.56 20.70
N GLN A 320 -46.35 27.04 19.82
CA GLN A 320 -46.07 28.48 19.67
C GLN A 320 -46.21 28.92 18.21
N ARG A 321 -47.12 29.87 17.99
CA ARG A 321 -47.35 30.54 16.71
C ARG A 321 -46.46 31.77 16.60
N LYS A 322 -45.71 31.88 15.50
CA LYS A 322 -44.96 33.07 15.11
C LYS A 322 -45.23 33.38 13.65
N GLU A 323 -45.16 34.65 13.30
CA GLU A 323 -45.45 35.11 11.95
C GLU A 323 -44.33 35.98 11.39
N VAL A 324 -44.16 35.90 10.08
CA VAL A 324 -43.22 36.74 9.35
C VAL A 324 -43.72 37.00 7.93
N CYS A 325 -43.52 38.21 7.42
CA CYS A 325 -43.78 38.51 6.02
C CYS A 325 -42.55 38.13 5.19
N ALA A 326 -42.72 37.27 4.20
CA ALA A 326 -41.68 36.80 3.30
C ALA A 326 -42.13 37.01 1.85
N ALA A 327 -41.41 37.85 1.09
CA ALA A 327 -41.70 38.16 -0.31
C ALA A 327 -43.18 38.55 -0.58
N GLY A 328 -43.77 39.36 0.31
CA GLY A 328 -45.15 39.82 0.18
C GLY A 328 -46.23 38.81 0.61
N ARG A 329 -45.85 37.62 1.12
CA ARG A 329 -46.78 36.63 1.69
C ARG A 329 -46.59 36.50 3.20
N ARG A 330 -47.67 36.19 3.91
CA ARG A 330 -47.65 36.00 5.37
C ARG A 330 -47.35 34.54 5.69
N LEU A 331 -46.17 34.29 6.26
CA LEU A 331 -45.74 32.96 6.68
C LEU A 331 -46.04 32.78 8.18
N ILE A 332 -46.86 31.78 8.51
CA ILE A 332 -47.17 31.38 9.88
C ILE A 332 -46.31 30.15 10.20
N LEU A 333 -45.49 30.22 11.23
CA LEU A 333 -44.67 29.12 11.72
C LEU A 333 -45.18 28.67 13.09
N VAL A 334 -45.51 27.39 13.22
CA VAL A 334 -45.96 26.78 14.48
C VAL A 334 -44.86 25.86 15.00
N ASP A 335 -44.23 26.24 16.11
CA ASP A 335 -43.35 25.36 16.88
C ASP A 335 -44.21 24.41 17.71
N THR A 336 -43.89 23.12 17.71
CA THR A 336 -44.63 22.14 18.52
C THR A 336 -43.73 21.46 19.56
N PRO A 337 -44.29 21.08 20.72
CA PRO A 337 -43.72 20.00 21.54
C PRO A 337 -43.74 18.66 20.81
N GLU A 338 -43.26 17.61 21.48
CA GLU A 338 -43.63 16.24 21.10
C GLU A 338 -45.14 16.05 21.32
N LEU A 339 -45.82 15.41 20.35
CA LEU A 339 -47.27 15.25 20.35
C LEU A 339 -47.70 13.88 20.93
N TRP A 340 -46.77 13.16 21.51
CA TRP A 340 -46.96 11.86 22.15
C TRP A 340 -45.98 11.72 23.32
N ASP A 341 -46.31 10.86 24.27
CA ASP A 341 -45.46 10.53 25.40
C ASP A 341 -44.46 9.39 25.08
N GLU A 342 -43.68 8.96 26.07
CA GLU A 342 -42.67 7.89 25.92
C GLU A 342 -43.27 6.53 25.55
N ASP A 343 -44.53 6.27 25.92
CA ASP A 343 -45.30 5.07 25.56
C ASP A 343 -45.93 5.19 24.17
N GLY A 344 -45.80 6.35 23.52
CA GLY A 344 -46.33 6.62 22.20
C GLY A 344 -47.82 6.96 22.18
N VAL A 345 -48.42 7.24 23.34
CA VAL A 345 -49.79 7.71 23.50
C VAL A 345 -49.83 9.18 23.10
N GLU A 346 -50.80 9.52 22.26
CA GLU A 346 -50.97 10.88 21.75
C GLU A 346 -51.45 11.87 22.81
N ASP A 347 -50.89 13.08 22.79
CA ASP A 347 -51.44 14.22 23.51
C ASP A 347 -52.44 14.95 22.58
N VAL A 348 -53.70 14.57 22.72
CA VAL A 348 -54.81 15.11 21.91
C VAL A 348 -54.92 16.63 22.02
N GLU A 349 -54.64 17.21 23.19
CA GLU A 349 -54.74 18.66 23.40
C GLU A 349 -53.62 19.40 22.69
N LEU A 350 -52.38 18.88 22.71
CA LEU A 350 -51.27 19.44 21.94
C LEU A 350 -51.49 19.33 20.43
N VAL A 351 -52.09 18.23 19.97
CA VAL A 351 -52.46 18.05 18.55
C VAL A 351 -53.51 19.08 18.15
N LYS A 352 -54.54 19.31 18.98
CA LYS A 352 -55.53 20.37 18.76
C LYS A 352 -54.89 21.75 18.74
N ASP A 353 -54.03 22.07 19.70
CA ASP A 353 -53.34 23.37 19.79
C ASP A 353 -52.48 23.63 18.55
N CYS A 354 -51.77 22.60 18.08
CA CYS A 354 -50.96 22.64 16.86
C CYS A 354 -51.80 23.02 15.64
N LEU A 355 -52.95 22.35 15.45
CA LEU A 355 -53.85 22.58 14.33
C LEU A 355 -54.58 23.91 14.41
N ALA A 356 -55.02 24.30 15.61
CA ALA A 356 -55.68 25.59 15.87
C ALA A 356 -54.76 26.77 15.55
N LEU A 357 -53.49 26.70 15.96
CA LEU A 357 -52.51 27.74 15.67
C LEU A 357 -52.07 27.80 14.19
N ALA A 358 -52.38 26.75 13.41
CA ALA A 358 -52.08 26.65 11.99
C ALA A 358 -53.26 27.05 11.08
N LEU A 359 -54.37 27.56 11.63
CA LEU A 359 -55.56 27.96 10.86
C LEU A 359 -55.21 28.90 9.68
N PRO A 360 -55.85 28.71 8.49
CA PRO A 360 -57.01 27.87 8.19
C PRO A 360 -56.73 26.34 8.14
N GLY A 361 -55.47 25.94 8.23
CA GLY A 361 -55.01 24.56 8.32
C GLY A 361 -53.54 24.51 7.90
N PRO A 362 -52.76 23.51 8.31
CA PRO A 362 -51.34 23.42 7.96
C PRO A 362 -51.17 23.25 6.46
N HIS A 363 -50.39 24.11 5.81
CA HIS A 363 -50.09 23.93 4.38
C HIS A 363 -48.94 22.94 4.18
N VAL A 364 -47.94 23.01 5.06
CA VAL A 364 -46.77 22.14 5.05
C VAL A 364 -46.44 21.67 6.46
N PHE A 365 -46.06 20.40 6.57
CA PHE A 365 -45.44 19.84 7.77
C PHE A 365 -43.93 19.73 7.57
N LEU A 366 -43.14 20.38 8.42
CA LEU A 366 -41.68 20.24 8.44
C LEU A 366 -41.27 19.19 9.45
N LEU A 367 -40.77 18.05 8.98
CA LEU A 367 -40.24 16.98 9.81
C LEU A 367 -38.77 17.26 10.14
N VAL A 368 -38.51 17.76 11.33
CA VAL A 368 -37.20 18.23 11.76
C VAL A 368 -36.38 17.10 12.36
N LEU A 369 -35.28 16.76 11.71
CA LEU A 369 -34.32 15.71 12.11
C LEU A 369 -32.92 16.30 12.24
N GLN A 370 -32.13 15.80 13.19
CA GLN A 370 -30.76 16.28 13.37
C GLN A 370 -29.78 15.50 12.48
N VAL A 371 -28.88 16.18 11.76
CA VAL A 371 -27.87 15.52 10.93
C VAL A 371 -26.95 14.64 11.80
N GLY A 372 -26.74 13.39 11.36
CA GLY A 372 -25.85 12.44 12.03
C GLY A 372 -26.48 11.73 13.25
N ARG A 373 -27.73 12.04 13.60
CA ARG A 373 -28.49 11.37 14.65
C ARG A 373 -29.83 10.93 14.06
N PHE A 374 -29.99 9.61 13.89
CA PHE A 374 -31.27 9.00 13.54
C PHE A 374 -31.55 7.87 14.51
N THR A 375 -32.48 8.13 15.43
CA THR A 375 -32.83 7.27 16.57
C THR A 375 -34.00 6.36 16.24
N GLN A 376 -34.21 5.34 17.07
CA GLN A 376 -35.38 4.47 16.95
C GLN A 376 -36.70 5.27 17.06
N GLY A 377 -36.78 6.23 17.99
CA GLY A 377 -37.94 7.13 18.08
C GLY A 377 -38.19 7.93 16.80
N GLU A 378 -37.14 8.37 16.10
CA GLU A 378 -37.28 9.04 14.79
C GLU A 378 -37.70 8.07 13.67
N SER A 379 -37.30 6.80 13.76
CA SER A 379 -37.78 5.74 12.86
C SER A 379 -39.28 5.49 13.03
N ASP A 380 -39.78 5.53 14.26
CA ASP A 380 -41.18 5.27 14.58
C ASP A 380 -42.07 6.52 14.39
N MET A 381 -41.47 7.72 14.45
CA MET A 381 -42.14 9.03 14.34
C MET A 381 -43.14 9.11 13.19
N LEU A 382 -42.77 8.63 11.99
CA LEU A 382 -43.66 8.71 10.83
C LEU A 382 -44.95 7.93 11.07
N GLY A 383 -44.89 6.79 11.76
CA GLY A 383 -46.05 6.00 12.15
C GLY A 383 -46.95 6.73 13.13
N HIS A 384 -46.39 7.40 14.15
CA HIS A 384 -47.17 8.25 15.07
C HIS A 384 -47.87 9.38 14.32
N LEU A 385 -47.15 10.09 13.47
CA LEU A 385 -47.71 11.20 12.68
C LEU A 385 -48.81 10.75 11.72
N GLN A 386 -48.68 9.57 11.11
CA GLN A 386 -49.73 9.00 10.27
C GLN A 386 -50.99 8.61 11.07
N ARG A 387 -50.85 8.20 12.34
CA ARG A 387 -52.00 8.01 13.24
C ARG A 387 -52.66 9.33 13.62
N LEU A 388 -51.86 10.37 13.86
CA LEU A 388 -52.34 11.68 14.28
C LEU A 388 -53.07 12.42 13.16
N PHE A 389 -52.44 12.52 12.00
CA PHE A 389 -52.88 13.40 10.91
C PHE A 389 -53.50 12.65 9.74
N GLY A 390 -53.26 11.34 9.60
CA GLY A 390 -53.65 10.55 8.44
C GLY A 390 -52.47 10.20 7.54
N ARG A 391 -52.66 9.27 6.60
CA ARG A 391 -51.57 8.83 5.71
C ARG A 391 -51.21 9.89 4.69
N GLU A 392 -52.17 10.70 4.25
CA GLU A 392 -51.96 11.77 3.26
C GLU A 392 -51.10 12.92 3.80
N PHE A 393 -50.88 13.02 5.12
CA PHE A 393 -50.02 14.08 5.69
C PHE A 393 -48.62 14.09 5.06
N ALA A 394 -48.10 12.91 4.70
CA ALA A 394 -46.78 12.76 4.10
C ALA A 394 -46.68 13.47 2.74
N GLU A 395 -47.80 13.67 2.03
CA GLU A 395 -47.86 14.43 0.78
C GLU A 395 -47.70 15.93 0.97
N HIS A 396 -47.98 16.43 2.18
CA HIS A 396 -47.75 17.81 2.62
C HIS A 396 -46.47 17.94 3.47
N ALA A 397 -45.70 16.86 3.63
CA ALA A 397 -44.50 16.85 4.45
C ALA A 397 -43.22 17.14 3.66
N VAL A 398 -42.30 17.83 4.33
CA VAL A 398 -40.92 18.09 3.89
C VAL A 398 -39.99 17.73 5.05
N VAL A 399 -38.90 17.00 4.78
CA VAL A 399 -37.91 16.65 5.80
C VAL A 399 -36.89 17.77 5.92
N LEU A 400 -36.68 18.31 7.12
CA LEU A 400 -35.70 19.35 7.40
C LEU A 400 -34.57 18.78 8.25
N PHE A 401 -33.39 18.66 7.65
CA PHE A 401 -32.18 18.26 8.35
C PHE A 401 -31.51 19.47 9.00
N VAL A 402 -31.45 19.48 10.33
CA VAL A 402 -30.83 20.55 11.11
C VAL A 402 -29.41 20.17 11.50
N GLN A 403 -28.46 21.04 11.18
CA GLN A 403 -27.07 20.91 11.58
C GLN A 403 -26.76 21.84 12.76
N ALA A 404 -26.45 21.24 13.91
CA ALA A 404 -26.03 21.95 15.13
C ALA A 404 -24.50 21.85 15.34
N GLU A 405 -23.93 22.76 16.15
CA GLU A 405 -22.51 22.70 16.53
C GLU A 405 -22.21 21.44 17.35
N GLY A 406 -21.06 20.80 17.09
CA GLY A 406 -20.60 19.61 17.82
C GLY A 406 -20.90 18.25 17.18
N GLY A 407 -21.54 18.21 16.01
CA GLY A 407 -21.74 16.96 15.25
C GLY A 407 -20.39 16.39 14.76
N ARG A 408 -20.06 15.15 15.15
CA ARG A 408 -18.79 14.46 14.79
C ARG A 408 -18.66 14.12 13.31
N HIS A 409 -19.75 14.20 12.54
CA HIS A 409 -19.80 13.93 11.11
C HIS A 409 -20.56 15.04 10.38
N ARG A 410 -19.82 15.87 9.65
CA ARG A 410 -20.39 16.82 8.69
C ARG A 410 -20.36 16.16 7.31
N PRO A 411 -21.51 15.76 6.73
CA PRO A 411 -21.54 15.38 5.34
C PRO A 411 -21.17 16.60 4.48
N ARG A 412 -20.49 16.36 3.35
CA ARG A 412 -20.14 17.44 2.40
C ARG A 412 -21.39 17.98 1.70
N TRP A 413 -22.36 17.10 1.46
CA TRP A 413 -23.66 17.37 0.85
C TRP A 413 -24.74 16.57 1.56
N ILE A 414 -25.92 17.15 1.76
CA ILE A 414 -27.03 16.45 2.42
C ILE A 414 -27.53 15.25 1.62
N ASP A 415 -27.41 15.28 0.30
CA ASP A 415 -27.80 14.19 -0.59
C ASP A 415 -26.97 12.91 -0.34
N ASP A 416 -25.66 13.06 -0.13
CA ASP A 416 -24.76 11.96 0.23
C ASP A 416 -25.14 11.33 1.58
N TYR A 417 -25.55 12.18 2.54
CA TYR A 417 -26.00 11.73 3.85
C TYR A 417 -27.27 10.88 3.74
N VAL A 418 -28.26 11.33 2.96
CA VAL A 418 -29.51 10.59 2.75
C VAL A 418 -29.24 9.29 1.97
N ALA A 419 -28.40 9.33 0.94
CA ALA A 419 -28.07 8.15 0.14
C ALA A 419 -27.39 7.04 0.97
N GLY A 420 -26.47 7.43 1.86
CA GLY A 420 -25.75 6.56 2.78
C GLY A 420 -26.48 6.24 4.09
N ALA A 421 -27.67 6.79 4.31
CA ALA A 421 -28.39 6.63 5.57
C ALA A 421 -29.00 5.23 5.78
N HIS A 422 -29.39 4.97 7.04
CA HIS A 422 -30.16 3.78 7.42
C HIS A 422 -31.43 3.64 6.55
N PRO A 423 -31.83 2.42 6.13
CA PRO A 423 -33.00 2.18 5.29
C PRO A 423 -34.27 2.89 5.76
N ALA A 424 -34.55 2.90 7.06
CA ALA A 424 -35.71 3.57 7.63
C ALA A 424 -35.73 5.10 7.41
N LEU A 425 -34.57 5.78 7.46
CA LEU A 425 -34.51 7.22 7.14
C LEU A 425 -34.78 7.45 5.65
N ARG A 426 -34.21 6.61 4.77
CA ARG A 426 -34.47 6.67 3.32
C ARG A 426 -35.94 6.39 3.01
N ASP A 427 -36.57 5.48 3.75
CA ASP A 427 -38.00 5.21 3.67
C ASP A 427 -38.84 6.42 4.06
N LEU A 428 -38.49 7.09 5.16
CA LEU A 428 -39.16 8.31 5.62
C LEU A 428 -39.07 9.42 4.56
N VAL A 429 -37.87 9.69 4.04
CA VAL A 429 -37.64 10.70 2.99
C VAL A 429 -38.43 10.37 1.73
N ARG A 430 -38.42 9.11 1.29
CA ARG A 430 -39.18 8.67 0.11
C ARG A 430 -40.68 8.83 0.29
N LYS A 431 -41.23 8.46 1.46
CA LYS A 431 -42.65 8.64 1.78
C LYS A 431 -43.04 10.13 1.79
N CYS A 432 -42.11 11.02 2.09
CA CYS A 432 -42.27 12.47 1.96
C CYS A 432 -41.95 12.98 0.54
N GLY A 433 -42.06 12.13 -0.49
CA GLY A 433 -41.85 12.50 -1.89
C GLY A 433 -40.42 12.93 -2.24
N SER A 434 -39.43 12.47 -1.46
CA SER A 434 -38.02 12.86 -1.61
C SER A 434 -37.78 14.37 -1.45
N ARG A 435 -38.65 15.06 -0.71
CA ARG A 435 -38.52 16.49 -0.40
C ARG A 435 -37.75 16.66 0.90
N TYR A 436 -36.51 17.10 0.81
CA TYR A 436 -35.69 17.40 1.98
C TYR A 436 -34.78 18.60 1.77
N TYR A 437 -34.45 19.28 2.87
CA TYR A 437 -33.58 20.46 2.90
C TYR A 437 -32.64 20.39 4.10
N GLU A 438 -31.49 21.04 3.98
CA GLU A 438 -30.55 21.22 5.08
C GLU A 438 -30.59 22.66 5.61
N LEU A 439 -30.60 22.80 6.94
CA LEU A 439 -30.51 24.08 7.61
C LEU A 439 -29.42 24.06 8.67
N ASN A 440 -28.42 24.93 8.49
CA ASN A 440 -27.36 25.08 9.48
C ASN A 440 -27.72 26.16 10.50
N VAL A 441 -27.91 25.74 11.75
CA VAL A 441 -28.28 26.63 12.87
C VAL A 441 -27.07 27.03 13.73
N SER A 442 -25.84 26.69 13.32
CA SER A 442 -24.59 27.10 14.00
C SER A 442 -24.36 28.61 13.92
N LYS A 443 -23.88 29.17 15.04
CA LYS A 443 -23.53 30.59 15.20
C LYS A 443 -22.41 31.01 14.23
N SER A 444 -21.52 30.10 13.85
CA SER A 444 -20.34 30.35 13.01
C SER A 444 -20.61 30.46 11.49
N HIS A 445 -21.78 30.02 11.01
CA HIS A 445 -22.07 29.89 9.57
C HIS A 445 -23.25 30.74 9.08
N ASN A 446 -23.51 31.89 9.74
CA ASN A 446 -24.64 32.77 9.45
C ASN A 446 -24.76 33.22 7.98
N ALA A 447 -23.68 33.31 7.20
CA ALA A 447 -23.77 33.67 5.78
C ALA A 447 -24.47 32.61 4.92
N LEU A 448 -24.28 31.31 5.21
CA LEU A 448 -24.83 30.20 4.42
C LEU A 448 -26.32 29.96 4.68
N SER A 449 -26.84 30.41 5.82
CA SER A 449 -28.23 30.17 6.17
C SER A 449 -29.25 31.00 5.37
N TYR A 450 -28.83 32.05 4.66
CA TYR A 450 -29.77 32.80 3.80
C TYR A 450 -30.14 32.00 2.54
N PRO A 451 -29.18 31.49 1.74
CA PRO A 451 -29.48 30.55 0.65
C PRO A 451 -30.30 29.34 1.11
N GLN A 452 -29.94 28.70 2.22
CA GLN A 452 -30.65 27.53 2.74
C GLN A 452 -32.12 27.83 3.11
N VAL A 453 -32.37 28.94 3.80
CA VAL A 453 -33.74 29.37 4.11
C VAL A 453 -34.49 29.71 2.84
N LYS A 454 -33.86 30.41 1.88
CA LYS A 454 -34.48 30.75 0.60
C LYS A 454 -34.90 29.49 -0.16
N ASP A 455 -34.03 28.49 -0.24
CA ASP A 455 -34.31 27.23 -0.94
C ASP A 455 -35.44 26.44 -0.26
N LEU A 456 -35.45 26.39 1.08
CA LEU A 456 -36.55 25.79 1.83
C LEU A 456 -37.89 26.51 1.56
N LEU A 457 -37.90 27.84 1.60
CA LEU A 457 -39.11 28.63 1.31
C LEU A 457 -39.59 28.44 -0.13
N LEU A 458 -38.68 28.32 -1.09
CA LEU A 458 -39.01 27.97 -2.48
C LEU A 458 -39.63 26.58 -2.56
N GLY A 459 -39.08 25.61 -1.83
CA GLY A 459 -39.63 24.25 -1.70
C GLY A 459 -41.04 24.23 -1.14
N ILE A 460 -41.26 24.95 -0.04
CA ILE A 460 -42.58 25.13 0.58
C ILE A 460 -43.56 25.72 -0.42
N ASN A 461 -43.19 26.82 -1.09
CA ASN A 461 -44.07 27.45 -2.08
C ASN A 461 -44.41 26.53 -3.27
N LYS A 462 -43.45 25.74 -3.75
CA LYS A 462 -43.68 24.73 -4.81
C LYS A 462 -44.66 23.65 -4.34
N LEU A 463 -44.50 23.16 -3.11
CA LEU A 463 -45.39 22.16 -2.54
C LEU A 463 -46.81 22.69 -2.37
N VAL A 464 -46.95 23.90 -1.84
CA VAL A 464 -48.24 24.58 -1.70
C VAL A 464 -48.90 24.78 -3.06
N ALA A 465 -48.15 25.22 -4.07
CA ALA A 465 -48.67 25.38 -5.43
C ALA A 465 -49.10 24.05 -6.06
N ALA A 466 -48.37 22.95 -5.82
CA ALA A 466 -48.74 21.62 -6.30
C ALA A 466 -50.08 21.13 -5.73
N HIS A 467 -50.45 21.59 -4.53
CA HIS A 467 -51.75 21.35 -3.88
C HIS A 467 -52.79 22.45 -4.15
N GLY A 468 -52.56 23.28 -5.17
CA GLY A 468 -53.50 24.33 -5.59
C GLY A 468 -53.63 25.48 -4.59
N GLY A 469 -52.66 25.66 -3.68
CA GLY A 469 -52.72 26.66 -2.62
C GLY A 469 -53.53 26.25 -1.40
N ASN A 470 -54.14 25.06 -1.40
CA ASN A 470 -55.03 24.63 -0.33
C ASN A 470 -54.24 24.08 0.87
N PRO A 471 -54.68 24.37 2.11
CA PRO A 471 -54.13 23.74 3.30
C PRO A 471 -54.50 22.25 3.37
N TYR A 472 -53.72 21.50 4.14
CA TYR A 472 -54.04 20.11 4.47
C TYR A 472 -55.39 20.01 5.18
N THR A 473 -56.27 19.17 4.65
CA THR A 473 -57.60 18.97 5.23
C THR A 473 -57.50 18.07 6.46
N THR A 474 -57.61 18.66 7.64
CA THR A 474 -57.66 17.91 8.89
C THR A 474 -59.08 17.39 9.11
N ARG A 475 -59.25 16.06 9.11
CA ARG A 475 -60.57 15.42 9.33
C ARG A 475 -60.89 15.14 10.79
N ARG A 476 -59.88 15.21 11.66
CA ARG A 476 -59.93 14.75 13.04
C ARG A 476 -60.74 15.66 13.97
N PHE A 477 -60.70 16.97 13.75
CA PHE A 477 -61.45 17.97 14.52
C PHE A 477 -62.22 18.89 13.57
N PRO A 478 -63.46 19.28 13.90
CA PRO A 478 -64.22 20.22 13.09
C PRO A 478 -63.56 21.62 13.08
N PRO A 479 -63.65 22.37 11.97
CA PRO A 479 -63.06 23.70 11.87
C PRO A 479 -63.57 24.71 12.90
N GLN A 480 -64.78 24.53 13.42
CA GLN A 480 -65.34 25.39 14.48
C GLN A 480 -64.60 25.21 15.80
N GLU A 481 -64.36 23.96 16.21
CA GLU A 481 -63.60 23.63 17.44
C GLU A 481 -62.18 24.18 17.36
N LEU A 482 -61.50 24.05 16.21
CA LEU A 482 -60.16 24.60 16.03
C LEU A 482 -60.13 26.14 16.12
N LYS A 483 -61.17 26.82 15.60
CA LYS A 483 -61.29 28.28 15.69
C LYS A 483 -61.51 28.76 17.12
N GLU A 484 -62.38 28.09 17.87
CA GLU A 484 -62.61 28.35 19.29
C GLU A 484 -61.33 28.13 20.09
N ARG A 485 -60.67 27.00 19.87
CA ARG A 485 -59.40 26.69 20.53
C ARG A 485 -58.29 27.70 20.21
N SER A 486 -58.22 28.21 18.97
CA SER A 486 -57.25 29.26 18.61
C SER A 486 -57.48 30.54 19.40
N LYS A 487 -58.75 30.93 19.61
CA LYS A 487 -59.10 32.11 20.42
C LYS A 487 -58.71 31.91 21.90
N GLU A 488 -59.02 30.74 22.46
CA GLU A 488 -58.62 30.41 23.85
C GLU A 488 -57.10 30.51 24.06
N ILE A 489 -56.30 30.05 23.08
CA ILE A 489 -54.84 30.11 23.16
C ILE A 489 -54.33 31.56 23.05
N GLU A 490 -54.98 32.40 22.25
CA GLU A 490 -54.65 33.83 22.13
C GLU A 490 -55.00 34.60 23.40
N GLU A 491 -56.20 34.42 23.95
CA GLU A 491 -56.65 35.04 25.21
C GLU A 491 -55.74 34.68 26.40
N ARG A 492 -55.33 33.41 26.51
CA ARG A 492 -54.36 32.96 27.54
C ARG A 492 -53.00 33.64 27.42
N LYS A 493 -52.59 34.08 26.23
CA LYS A 493 -51.33 34.82 26.04
C LYS A 493 -51.47 36.28 26.43
N GLU A 494 -52.62 36.90 26.15
CA GLU A 494 -52.90 38.31 26.48
C GLU A 494 -53.10 38.52 27.98
N GLY A 495 -53.90 37.66 28.65
CA GLY A 495 -54.10 37.73 30.10
C GLY A 495 -52.82 37.49 30.94
N GLY A 496 -51.85 36.77 30.37
CA GLY A 496 -50.52 36.59 30.98
C GLY A 496 -49.59 37.80 30.86
N MET A 497 -49.86 38.73 29.94
CA MET A 497 -49.11 39.99 29.82
C MET A 497 -49.67 41.07 30.77
N GLU A 498 -50.99 41.15 30.96
CA GLU A 498 -51.62 42.12 31.87
C GLU A 498 -51.35 41.83 33.35
N GLY A 499 -51.25 40.55 33.74
CA GLY A 499 -50.88 40.15 35.11
C GLY A 499 -49.44 40.54 35.51
N ASN A 500 -48.54 40.71 34.53
CA ASN A 500 -47.15 41.10 34.78
C ASN A 500 -46.91 42.62 34.79
N SER A 501 -47.87 43.44 34.32
CA SER A 501 -47.79 44.90 34.46
C SER A 501 -48.22 45.39 35.85
N LEU A 502 -49.10 44.65 36.55
CA LEU A 502 -49.57 45.03 37.89
C LEU A 502 -48.58 44.67 39.02
N LEU A 503 -47.57 43.83 38.74
CA LEU A 503 -46.52 43.44 39.70
C LEU A 503 -45.22 44.25 39.54
N ARG A 504 -45.21 45.30 38.70
CA ARG A 504 -44.04 46.18 38.52
C ARG A 504 -44.10 47.51 39.28
N ASP A 505 -45.26 47.86 39.83
CA ASP A 505 -45.46 49.11 40.59
C ASP A 505 -45.81 48.88 42.08
N ALA A 506 -45.31 47.79 42.69
CA ALA A 506 -45.47 47.54 44.13
C ALA A 506 -44.13 47.50 44.86
#